data_AF-A0A521E367-F1
#
_entry.id   AF-A0A521E367-F1
#
_cell.length_a   1.000
_cell.length_b   1.000
_cell.length_c   1.000
_cell.angle_alpha   90.00
_cell.angle_beta   90.00
_cell.angle_gamma   90.00
#
_symmetry.space_group_name_H-M   'P 1'
#
loop_
_entity.id
_entity.type
_entity.pdbx_description
1 polymer ?
#
loop_
_entity_poly.entity_id
_entity_poly.type
_entity_poly.pdbx_seq_one_letter_code
_entity_poly.pdbx_strand_id
1 'polypeptide(L)'
;MKEYRVKKGIRILIYISASLGILFYGAFIIDILSPSGTITQSGEEKLWLPPLFMLMIVLMIVAIISTKKRRVIITDESICIIGFLKKRELKFTEIKGFKTRTNPKIRQLEDIVVEPIDRSKKTIVFKNTIENSSEIKAILASKVIDFDKGKREATDKIIEDEKQEILSNQEFGISSKEREDQLKKARLTSYVLTGVGIFVTFWTIFFPNPYEYAIIACIAVPLITLAVIKFWKGLIRVDGAKNSVYPNATYPLIAPGIALSFRMSLDFSIDDYSNVWIPAIAIAITYTGILLSFSKHLSFKKGKDLFSILWFAIFSFVYGFGTVIATNCVFDKSDPQMFSSEVVNKEMREDKVTSYYLYLLPWNNKTETEKVSIDSDLYDSLNEGDEVSVYLFEGRFNIPWIVVDHKR
;
A
#
# COMPACT_ATOMS: atom_id res chain seq x y z
N MET A 1 -42.05 -6.11 8.75
CA MET A 1 -40.87 -5.70 9.57
C MET A 1 -39.72 -6.66 9.31
N LYS A 2 -38.55 -6.15 8.87
CA LYS A 2 -37.33 -6.95 8.67
C LYS A 2 -36.21 -6.46 9.58
N GLU A 3 -35.47 -7.39 10.17
CA GLU A 3 -34.31 -7.11 11.04
C GLU A 3 -33.02 -7.60 10.37
N TYR A 4 -32.00 -6.75 10.36
CA TYR A 4 -30.67 -7.04 9.85
C TYR A 4 -29.62 -6.85 10.95
N ARG A 5 -28.79 -7.85 11.18
CA ARG A 5 -27.71 -7.87 12.18
C ARG A 5 -26.35 -7.72 11.52
N VAL A 6 -25.30 -7.71 12.34
CA VAL A 6 -23.93 -7.79 11.85
C VAL A 6 -23.70 -9.12 11.11
N LYS A 7 -22.98 -9.10 9.98
CA LYS A 7 -22.66 -10.29 9.18
C LYS A 7 -22.11 -11.42 10.05
N LYS A 8 -22.58 -12.66 9.81
CA LYS A 8 -22.20 -13.84 10.61
C LYS A 8 -20.68 -13.99 10.76
N GLY A 9 -19.92 -13.89 9.66
CA GLY A 9 -18.45 -14.00 9.70
C GLY A 9 -17.78 -12.93 10.57
N ILE A 10 -18.27 -11.69 10.52
CA ILE A 10 -17.74 -10.59 11.35
C ILE A 10 -18.09 -10.80 12.82
N ARG A 11 -19.29 -11.30 13.13
CA ARG A 11 -19.66 -11.66 14.51
C ARG A 11 -18.73 -12.73 15.06
N ILE A 12 -18.53 -13.81 14.30
CA ILE A 12 -17.64 -14.91 14.68
C ILE A 12 -16.22 -14.38 14.90
N LEU A 13 -15.68 -13.60 13.96
CA LEU A 13 -14.35 -13.01 14.08
C LEU A 13 -14.21 -12.18 15.35
N ILE A 14 -15.15 -11.26 15.61
CA ILE A 14 -15.12 -10.40 16.80
C ILE A 14 -15.24 -11.24 18.08
N TYR A 15 -16.11 -12.25 18.10
CA TYR A 15 -16.27 -13.11 19.28
C TYR A 15 -14.99 -13.90 19.57
N ILE A 16 -14.39 -14.53 18.55
CA ILE A 16 -13.14 -15.26 18.71
C ILE A 16 -12.00 -14.31 19.13
N SER A 17 -11.81 -13.20 18.41
CA SER A 17 -10.70 -12.28 18.69
C SER A 17 -10.83 -11.62 20.05
N ALA A 18 -12.04 -11.21 20.45
CA ALA A 18 -12.28 -10.60 21.75
C ALA A 18 -12.12 -11.63 22.88
N SER A 19 -12.61 -12.86 22.72
CA SER A 19 -12.41 -13.93 23.70
C SER A 19 -10.94 -14.29 23.88
N LEU A 20 -10.17 -14.42 22.78
CA LEU A 20 -8.73 -14.65 22.85
C LEU A 20 -8.01 -13.46 23.50
N GLY A 21 -8.40 -12.23 23.17
CA GLY A 21 -7.86 -11.03 23.81
C GLY A 21 -8.11 -11.02 25.33
N ILE A 22 -9.31 -11.39 25.77
CA ILE A 22 -9.64 -11.49 27.21
C ILE A 22 -8.74 -12.53 27.90
N LEU A 23 -8.55 -13.71 27.30
CA LEU A 23 -7.67 -14.75 27.84
C LEU A 23 -6.22 -14.29 27.89
N PHE A 24 -5.74 -13.65 26.81
CA PHE A 24 -4.38 -13.12 26.70
C PHE A 24 -4.11 -12.08 27.79
N TYR A 25 -4.91 -11.00 27.85
CA TYR A 25 -4.73 -9.95 28.86
C TYR A 25 -4.97 -10.47 30.29
N GLY A 26 -5.88 -11.43 30.48
CA GLY A 26 -6.08 -12.10 31.75
C GLY A 26 -4.85 -12.87 32.21
N ALA A 27 -4.19 -13.61 31.31
CA ALA A 27 -2.95 -14.33 31.60
C ALA A 27 -1.81 -13.37 31.96
N PHE A 28 -1.68 -12.22 31.29
CA PHE A 28 -0.69 -11.20 31.65
C PHE A 28 -0.92 -10.59 33.03
N ILE A 29 -2.18 -10.35 33.41
CA ILE A 29 -2.50 -9.89 34.77
C ILE A 29 -2.08 -10.95 35.79
N ILE A 30 -2.37 -12.23 35.53
CA ILE A 30 -2.00 -13.34 36.42
C ILE A 30 -0.47 -13.46 36.53
N ASP A 31 0.27 -13.38 35.43
CA ASP A 31 1.75 -13.45 35.43
C ASP A 31 2.36 -12.29 36.20
N ILE A 32 1.88 -11.05 36.00
CA ILE A 32 2.36 -9.86 36.72
C ILE A 32 2.07 -9.95 38.22
N LEU A 33 0.91 -10.49 38.60
CA LEU A 33 0.51 -10.64 40.00
C LEU A 33 1.10 -11.90 40.65
N SER A 34 1.69 -12.82 39.88
CA SER A 34 2.26 -14.06 40.39
C SER A 34 3.62 -13.78 41.06
N PRO A 35 3.88 -14.36 42.25
CA PRO A 35 5.18 -14.24 42.93
C PRO A 35 6.36 -14.74 42.09
N SER A 36 6.12 -15.62 41.11
CA SER A 36 7.12 -16.21 40.22
C SER A 36 7.11 -15.62 38.80
N GLY A 37 6.40 -14.51 38.58
CA GLY A 37 6.25 -13.88 37.26
C GLY A 37 7.59 -13.46 36.67
N THR A 38 7.76 -13.66 35.36
CA THR A 38 9.01 -13.29 34.65
C THR A 38 9.16 -11.78 34.48
N ILE A 39 8.07 -11.03 34.58
CA ILE A 39 7.98 -9.59 34.27
C ILE A 39 8.34 -8.69 35.48
N THR A 40 8.41 -9.24 36.69
CA THR A 40 8.59 -8.52 37.97
C THR A 40 10.04 -8.35 38.43
N GLN A 41 11.04 -8.88 37.73
CA GLN A 41 12.46 -8.75 38.15
C GLN A 41 13.07 -7.34 38.00
N SER A 42 12.36 -6.36 37.43
CA SER A 42 12.88 -5.00 37.20
C SER A 42 11.94 -3.90 37.73
N GLY A 43 12.10 -3.52 39.00
CA GLY A 43 11.73 -2.21 39.54
C GLY A 43 10.23 -1.86 39.67
N GLU A 44 9.94 -0.91 40.56
CA GLU A 44 8.60 -0.40 40.94
C GLU A 44 7.83 0.30 39.79
N GLU A 45 8.37 0.35 38.57
CA GLU A 45 7.84 1.17 37.46
C GLU A 45 6.69 0.53 36.65
N LYS A 46 6.21 -0.65 37.04
CA LYS A 46 5.21 -1.43 36.26
C LYS A 46 3.82 -1.53 36.90
N LEU A 47 3.55 -0.85 38.02
CA LEU A 47 2.26 -0.94 38.73
C LEU A 47 1.04 -0.47 37.91
N TRP A 48 1.25 0.28 36.83
CA TRP A 48 0.18 0.78 35.95
C TRP A 48 -0.29 -0.22 34.88
N LEU A 49 0.45 -1.32 34.66
CA LEU A 49 0.13 -2.32 33.64
C LEU A 49 -1.14 -3.13 33.95
N PRO A 50 -1.40 -3.63 35.18
CA PRO A 50 -2.63 -4.38 35.46
C PRO A 50 -3.91 -3.56 35.23
N PRO A 51 -4.02 -2.29 35.68
CA PRO A 51 -5.15 -1.43 35.32
C PRO A 51 -5.34 -1.26 33.80
N LEU A 52 -4.25 -1.14 33.04
CA LEU A 52 -4.32 -1.04 31.58
C LEU A 52 -4.87 -2.33 30.96
N PHE A 53 -4.41 -3.50 31.38
CA PHE A 53 -4.92 -4.78 30.88
C PHE A 53 -6.38 -5.02 31.28
N MET A 54 -6.79 -4.60 32.48
CA MET A 54 -8.20 -4.57 32.89
C MET A 54 -9.05 -3.70 31.96
N LEU A 55 -8.56 -2.51 31.60
CA LEU A 55 -9.24 -1.64 30.63
C LEU A 55 -9.38 -2.33 29.27
N MET A 56 -8.36 -3.04 28.79
CA MET A 56 -8.42 -3.80 27.54
C MET A 56 -9.46 -4.92 27.59
N ILE A 57 -9.57 -5.66 28.70
CA ILE A 57 -10.61 -6.67 28.91
C ILE A 57 -12.00 -6.04 28.83
N VAL A 58 -12.22 -4.90 29.50
CA VAL A 58 -13.50 -4.18 29.44
C VAL A 58 -13.83 -3.77 28.01
N LEU A 59 -12.87 -3.26 27.24
CA LEU A 59 -13.08 -2.91 25.83
C LEU A 59 -13.46 -4.12 24.97
N MET A 60 -12.86 -5.29 25.21
CA MET A 60 -13.22 -6.53 24.51
C MET A 60 -14.65 -6.98 24.84
N ILE A 61 -15.07 -6.89 26.11
CA ILE A 61 -16.45 -7.18 26.52
C ILE A 61 -17.43 -6.20 25.86
N VAL A 62 -17.11 -4.91 25.85
CA VAL A 62 -17.91 -3.88 25.17
C VAL A 62 -18.01 -4.18 23.67
N ALA A 63 -16.95 -4.64 23.02
CA ALA A 63 -16.98 -5.02 21.60
C ALA A 63 -17.95 -6.19 21.33
N ILE A 64 -17.96 -7.22 22.19
CA ILE A 64 -18.90 -8.35 22.11
C ILE A 64 -20.35 -7.86 22.28
N ILE A 65 -20.63 -7.09 23.33
CA ILE A 65 -21.99 -6.61 23.62
C ILE A 65 -22.48 -5.67 22.51
N SER A 66 -21.63 -4.74 22.07
CA SER A 66 -21.92 -3.80 20.99
C SER A 66 -22.27 -4.55 19.69
N THR A 67 -21.51 -5.60 19.36
CA THR A 67 -21.76 -6.43 18.18
C THR A 67 -23.06 -7.22 18.30
N LYS A 68 -23.42 -7.71 19.49
CA LYS A 68 -24.67 -8.44 19.75
C LYS A 68 -25.91 -7.54 19.68
N LYS A 69 -25.83 -6.31 20.23
CA LYS A 69 -26.96 -5.37 20.28
C LYS A 69 -27.19 -4.63 18.96
N ARG A 70 -26.19 -4.56 18.09
CA ARG A 70 -26.26 -3.78 16.86
C ARG A 70 -27.16 -4.44 15.82
N ARG A 71 -28.27 -3.78 15.51
CA ARG A 71 -29.25 -4.22 14.49
C ARG A 71 -29.89 -3.04 13.78
N VAL A 72 -30.33 -3.31 12.57
CA VAL A 72 -31.09 -2.40 11.71
C VAL A 72 -32.47 -3.00 11.56
N ILE A 73 -33.50 -2.19 11.78
CA ILE A 73 -34.89 -2.59 11.62
C ILE A 73 -35.48 -1.71 10.54
N ILE A 74 -36.05 -2.34 9.51
CA ILE A 74 -36.78 -1.65 8.45
C ILE A 74 -38.26 -2.05 8.58
N THR A 75 -39.09 -1.04 8.81
CA THR A 75 -40.55 -1.17 8.84
C THR A 75 -41.12 -0.65 7.51
N ASP A 76 -42.45 -0.61 7.40
CA ASP A 76 -43.07 -0.07 6.19
C ASP A 76 -42.96 1.46 6.12
N GLU A 77 -42.86 2.12 7.27
CA GLU A 77 -42.90 3.57 7.42
C GLU A 77 -41.55 4.19 7.84
N SER A 78 -40.65 3.41 8.45
CA SER A 78 -39.42 3.93 9.04
C SER A 78 -38.23 2.98 8.96
N ILE A 79 -37.05 3.55 9.17
CA ILE A 79 -35.80 2.84 9.34
C ILE A 79 -35.25 3.18 10.72
N CYS A 80 -34.99 2.15 11.50
CA CYS A 80 -34.39 2.28 12.82
C CYS A 80 -33.00 1.61 12.87
N ILE A 81 -32.01 2.32 13.39
CA ILE A 81 -30.73 1.75 13.80
C ILE A 81 -30.67 1.69 15.31
N ILE A 82 -30.42 0.50 15.82
CA ILE A 82 -30.15 0.25 17.23
C ILE A 82 -28.65 -0.01 17.36
N GLY A 83 -27.94 0.90 18.02
CA GLY A 83 -26.55 0.74 18.42
C GLY A 83 -26.40 0.33 19.89
N PHE A 84 -25.16 0.30 20.37
CA PHE A 84 -24.87 -0.01 21.77
C PHE A 84 -25.46 1.03 22.76
N LEU A 85 -25.34 2.31 22.43
CA LEU A 85 -25.78 3.43 23.29
C LEU A 85 -26.93 4.28 22.71
N LYS A 86 -27.18 4.19 21.41
CA LYS A 86 -28.10 5.10 20.71
C LYS A 86 -29.06 4.33 19.82
N LYS A 87 -30.34 4.68 19.90
CA LYS A 87 -31.37 4.33 18.92
C LYS A 87 -31.58 5.54 18.02
N ARG A 88 -31.66 5.35 16.71
CA ARG A 88 -32.00 6.39 15.74
C ARG A 88 -33.09 5.87 14.84
N GLU A 89 -34.06 6.71 14.52
CA GLU A 89 -35.17 6.37 13.64
C GLU A 89 -35.40 7.52 12.67
N LEU A 90 -35.63 7.19 11.40
CA LEU A 90 -36.04 8.12 10.35
C LEU A 90 -37.24 7.51 9.61
N LYS A 91 -38.32 8.28 9.47
CA LYS A 91 -39.46 7.88 8.63
C LYS A 91 -39.10 8.07 7.16
N PHE A 92 -39.65 7.25 6.26
CA PHE A 92 -39.37 7.39 4.82
C PHE A 92 -39.75 8.77 4.26
N THR A 93 -40.81 9.38 4.78
CA THR A 93 -41.23 10.75 4.44
C THR A 93 -40.24 11.82 4.87
N GLU A 94 -39.33 11.51 5.79
CA GLU A 94 -38.31 12.42 6.31
C GLU A 94 -36.95 12.22 5.63
N ILE A 95 -36.85 11.27 4.70
CA ILE A 95 -35.62 10.93 4.00
C ILE A 95 -35.60 11.64 2.64
N LYS A 96 -34.55 12.43 2.41
CA LYS A 96 -34.32 13.12 1.14
C LYS A 96 -33.87 12.15 0.05
N GLY A 97 -33.00 11.21 0.43
CA GLY A 97 -32.40 10.23 -0.45
C GLY A 97 -31.33 9.42 0.25
N PHE A 98 -30.74 8.47 -0.45
CA PHE A 98 -29.56 7.77 0.02
C PHE A 98 -28.46 7.76 -1.03
N LYS A 99 -27.22 7.61 -0.55
CA LYS A 99 -26.02 7.46 -1.39
C LYS A 99 -25.11 6.39 -0.83
N THR A 100 -24.26 5.84 -1.68
CA THR A 100 -23.20 4.90 -1.34
C THR A 100 -21.89 5.65 -1.19
N ARG A 101 -21.30 5.58 0.00
CA ARG A 101 -19.99 6.14 0.29
C ARG A 101 -18.96 5.01 0.30
N THR A 102 -18.01 5.06 -0.60
CA THR A 102 -16.84 4.18 -0.54
C THR A 102 -15.95 4.58 0.65
N ASN A 103 -15.52 3.60 1.44
CA ASN A 103 -14.57 3.85 2.52
C ASN A 103 -13.20 4.26 1.92
N PRO A 104 -12.62 5.40 2.33
CA PRO A 104 -11.34 5.87 1.79
C PRO A 104 -10.16 4.95 2.10
N LYS A 105 -10.21 4.19 3.20
CA LYS A 105 -9.15 3.25 3.61
C LYS A 105 -9.27 1.88 2.94
N ILE A 106 -10.48 1.40 2.69
CA ILE A 106 -10.74 0.09 2.06
C ILE A 106 -11.80 0.28 0.98
N ARG A 107 -11.33 0.49 -0.27
CA ARG A 107 -12.16 0.94 -1.41
C ARG A 107 -13.23 -0.05 -1.89
N GLN A 108 -13.22 -1.27 -1.37
CA GLN A 108 -14.22 -2.32 -1.62
C GLN A 108 -15.39 -2.32 -0.60
N LEU A 109 -15.28 -1.54 0.48
CA LEU A 109 -16.35 -1.41 1.47
C LEU A 109 -17.19 -0.17 1.14
N GLU A 110 -18.48 -0.40 0.88
CA GLU A 110 -19.46 0.66 0.65
C GLU A 110 -20.38 0.78 1.85
N ASP A 111 -20.44 1.99 2.40
CA ASP A 111 -21.40 2.36 3.42
C ASP A 111 -22.61 3.01 2.73
N ILE A 112 -23.81 2.67 3.17
CA ILE A 112 -25.04 3.29 2.68
C ILE A 112 -25.37 4.45 3.62
N VAL A 113 -25.41 5.67 3.08
CA VAL A 113 -25.68 6.90 3.82
C VAL A 113 -27.07 7.40 3.44
N VAL A 114 -27.95 7.45 4.42
CA VAL A 114 -29.32 7.96 4.30
C VAL A 114 -29.35 9.39 4.83
N GLU A 115 -29.77 10.31 3.97
CA GLU A 115 -29.81 11.74 4.26
C GLU A 115 -31.24 12.18 4.60
N PRO A 116 -31.47 12.79 5.78
CA PRO A 116 -32.76 13.36 6.11
C PRO A 116 -33.02 14.65 5.31
N ILE A 117 -34.29 14.99 5.14
CA ILE A 117 -34.73 16.27 4.55
C ILE A 117 -34.36 17.42 5.48
N ASP A 118 -34.65 17.26 6.77
CA ASP A 118 -34.31 18.23 7.81
C ASP A 118 -32.85 18.09 8.24
N ARG A 119 -32.08 19.18 8.11
CA ARG A 119 -30.68 19.27 8.51
C ARG A 119 -30.46 19.15 10.03
N SER A 120 -31.50 19.35 10.84
CA SER A 120 -31.44 19.16 12.29
C SER A 120 -31.33 17.67 12.67
N LYS A 121 -31.82 16.76 11.80
CA LYS A 121 -31.76 15.32 12.02
C LYS A 121 -30.42 14.75 11.56
N LYS A 122 -29.90 13.78 12.33
CA LYS A 122 -28.61 13.14 12.02
C LYS A 122 -28.78 12.08 10.93
N THR A 123 -27.81 12.06 10.01
CA THR A 123 -27.71 11.02 8.99
C THR A 123 -27.62 9.62 9.59
N ILE A 124 -28.21 8.67 8.88
CA ILE A 124 -28.14 7.24 9.19
C ILE A 124 -27.11 6.61 8.26
N VAL A 125 -26.10 5.94 8.83
CA VAL A 125 -25.03 5.28 8.06
C VAL A 125 -25.05 3.79 8.35
N PHE A 126 -25.33 3.00 7.30
CA PHE A 126 -25.18 1.56 7.34
C PHE A 126 -23.77 1.20 6.90
N LYS A 127 -22.99 0.66 7.84
CA LYS A 127 -21.67 0.13 7.50
C LYS A 127 -21.81 -1.17 6.72
N ASN A 128 -20.87 -1.48 5.83
CA ASN A 128 -20.82 -2.77 5.12
C ASN A 128 -20.66 -4.01 6.05
N THR A 129 -20.65 -3.83 7.36
CA THR A 129 -20.64 -4.90 8.35
C THR A 129 -22.04 -5.45 8.66
N ILE A 130 -23.11 -4.81 8.19
CA ILE A 130 -24.49 -5.30 8.32
C ILE A 130 -24.77 -6.36 7.23
N GLU A 131 -25.53 -7.40 7.59
CA GLU A 131 -25.93 -8.46 6.69
C GLU A 131 -26.93 -7.98 5.63
N ASN A 132 -26.94 -8.66 4.48
CA ASN A 132 -27.83 -8.36 3.35
C ASN A 132 -27.90 -6.88 2.98
N SER A 133 -26.75 -6.19 2.96
CA SER A 133 -26.68 -4.77 2.59
C SER A 133 -27.27 -4.50 1.20
N SER A 134 -27.18 -5.45 0.27
CA SER A 134 -27.84 -5.40 -1.05
C SER A 134 -29.37 -5.35 -0.95
N GLU A 135 -29.96 -6.11 -0.02
CA GLU A 135 -31.41 -6.11 0.21
C GLU A 135 -31.87 -4.79 0.84
N ILE A 136 -31.11 -4.27 1.81
CA ILE A 136 -31.34 -2.94 2.39
C ILE A 136 -31.32 -1.87 1.29
N LYS A 137 -30.33 -1.92 0.38
CA LYS A 137 -30.26 -1.02 -0.78
C LYS A 137 -31.49 -1.16 -1.67
N ALA A 138 -31.94 -2.39 -1.97
CA ALA A 138 -33.10 -2.62 -2.82
C ALA A 138 -34.39 -2.03 -2.20
N ILE A 139 -34.59 -2.22 -0.88
CA ILE A 139 -35.73 -1.65 -0.16
C ILE A 139 -35.66 -0.12 -0.18
N LEU A 140 -34.47 0.46 0.08
CA LEU A 140 -34.27 1.91 0.01
C LEU A 140 -34.55 2.47 -1.37
N ALA A 141 -34.04 1.83 -2.43
CA ALA A 141 -34.26 2.24 -3.82
C ALA A 141 -35.72 2.18 -4.25
N SER A 142 -36.52 1.29 -3.65
CA SER A 142 -37.96 1.22 -3.91
C SER A 142 -38.78 2.31 -3.22
N LYS A 143 -38.26 2.93 -2.16
CA LYS A 143 -39.01 3.87 -1.31
C LYS A 143 -38.47 5.31 -1.32
N VAL A 144 -37.22 5.50 -1.72
CA VAL A 144 -36.51 6.78 -1.60
C VAL A 144 -35.60 7.00 -2.80
N ILE A 145 -35.34 8.27 -3.13
CA ILE A 145 -34.42 8.68 -4.19
C ILE A 145 -33.01 8.14 -3.91
N ASP A 146 -32.45 7.48 -4.93
CA ASP A 146 -31.10 6.94 -4.96
C ASP A 146 -30.17 7.90 -5.70
N PHE A 147 -29.33 8.63 -4.97
CA PHE A 147 -28.46 9.64 -5.57
C PHE A 147 -27.32 9.05 -6.43
N ASP A 148 -27.00 7.76 -6.26
CA ASP A 148 -25.91 7.11 -7.00
C ASP A 148 -26.40 6.14 -8.09
N LYS A 149 -27.72 6.07 -8.34
CA LYS A 149 -28.32 5.19 -9.37
C LYS A 149 -27.66 5.39 -10.74
N GLY A 150 -27.57 6.63 -11.22
CA GLY A 150 -26.97 6.93 -12.52
C GLY A 150 -25.48 6.57 -12.63
N LYS A 151 -24.71 6.66 -11.53
CA LYS A 151 -23.30 6.24 -11.53
C LYS A 151 -23.16 4.72 -11.61
N ARG A 152 -24.05 3.99 -10.93
CA ARG A 152 -24.07 2.53 -10.97
C ARG A 152 -24.48 2.02 -12.34
N GLU A 153 -25.56 2.55 -12.90
CA GLU A 153 -25.99 2.20 -14.25
C GLU A 153 -24.88 2.48 -15.28
N ALA A 154 -24.17 3.61 -15.15
CA ALA A 154 -23.00 3.87 -15.98
C ALA A 154 -21.86 2.86 -15.78
N THR A 155 -21.62 2.39 -14.55
CA THR A 155 -20.59 1.38 -14.25
C THR A 155 -20.98 0.00 -14.78
N ASP A 156 -22.22 -0.41 -14.56
CA ASP A 156 -22.75 -1.69 -15.05
C ASP A 156 -22.75 -1.73 -16.58
N LYS A 157 -23.08 -0.59 -17.22
CA LYS A 157 -22.96 -0.44 -18.67
C LYS A 157 -21.52 -0.60 -19.14
N ILE A 158 -20.53 0.02 -18.48
CA ILE A 158 -19.11 -0.17 -18.82
C ILE A 158 -18.70 -1.64 -18.70
N ILE A 159 -19.11 -2.32 -17.63
CA ILE A 159 -18.80 -3.74 -17.42
C ILE A 159 -19.40 -4.61 -18.52
N GLU A 160 -20.64 -4.33 -18.92
CA GLU A 160 -21.28 -5.07 -20.01
C GLU A 160 -20.62 -4.78 -21.35
N ASP A 161 -20.31 -3.52 -21.65
CA ASP A 161 -19.59 -3.12 -22.86
C ASP A 161 -18.21 -3.81 -22.95
N GLU A 162 -17.46 -3.88 -21.83
CA GLU A 162 -16.17 -4.60 -21.75
C GLU A 162 -16.34 -6.11 -21.96
N LYS A 163 -17.38 -6.74 -21.40
CA LYS A 163 -17.64 -8.17 -21.65
C LYS A 163 -17.93 -8.43 -23.11
N GLN A 164 -18.78 -7.61 -23.72
CA GLN A 164 -19.10 -7.73 -25.14
C GLN A 164 -17.86 -7.50 -26.01
N GLU A 165 -17.00 -6.54 -25.65
CA GLU A 165 -15.70 -6.34 -26.31
C GLU A 165 -14.84 -7.62 -26.27
N ILE A 166 -14.69 -8.24 -25.10
CA ILE A 166 -13.92 -9.48 -24.94
C ILE A 166 -14.55 -10.63 -25.74
N LEU A 167 -15.87 -10.78 -25.64
CA LEU A 167 -16.60 -11.86 -26.29
C LEU A 167 -16.68 -11.70 -27.80
N SER A 168 -16.51 -10.49 -28.35
CA SER A 168 -16.53 -10.23 -29.79
C SER A 168 -15.13 -10.20 -30.42
N ASN A 169 -14.08 -10.00 -29.63
CA ASN A 169 -12.72 -9.91 -30.14
C ASN A 169 -12.15 -11.28 -30.54
N GLN A 170 -11.90 -11.47 -31.83
CA GLN A 170 -11.36 -12.70 -32.42
C GLN A 170 -9.89 -12.97 -32.04
N GLU A 171 -9.13 -11.94 -31.63
CA GLU A 171 -7.74 -12.10 -31.18
C GLU A 171 -7.62 -12.95 -29.91
N PHE A 172 -8.73 -13.11 -29.17
CA PHE A 172 -8.79 -13.77 -27.87
C PHE A 172 -9.29 -15.23 -27.94
N GLY A 173 -9.68 -15.70 -29.13
CA GLY A 173 -10.14 -17.08 -29.34
C GLY A 173 -11.14 -17.20 -30.49
N ILE A 174 -11.32 -18.42 -31.00
CA ILE A 174 -12.20 -18.70 -32.15
C ILE A 174 -13.66 -18.78 -31.69
N SER A 175 -13.89 -19.30 -30.48
CA SER A 175 -15.23 -19.45 -29.88
C SER A 175 -15.42 -18.57 -28.63
N SER A 176 -16.68 -18.26 -28.30
CA SER A 176 -17.03 -17.52 -27.07
C SER A 176 -16.51 -18.22 -25.80
N LYS A 177 -16.65 -19.55 -25.72
CA LYS A 177 -16.15 -20.34 -24.59
C LYS A 177 -14.62 -20.26 -24.45
N GLU A 178 -13.91 -20.30 -25.57
CA GLU A 178 -12.45 -20.18 -25.56
C GLU A 178 -12.01 -18.78 -25.09
N ARG A 179 -12.71 -17.71 -25.50
CA ARG A 179 -12.45 -16.33 -25.05
C ARG A 179 -12.66 -16.19 -23.53
N GLU A 180 -13.71 -16.78 -22.98
CA GLU A 180 -13.94 -16.80 -21.52
C GLU A 180 -12.85 -17.57 -20.76
N ASP A 181 -12.42 -18.71 -21.29
CA ASP A 181 -11.37 -19.51 -20.65
C ASP A 181 -10.00 -18.81 -20.73
N GLN A 182 -9.70 -18.10 -21.83
CA GLN A 182 -8.54 -17.23 -21.93
C GLN A 182 -8.60 -16.09 -20.92
N LEU A 183 -9.76 -15.47 -20.72
CA LEU A 183 -9.95 -14.44 -19.69
C LEU A 183 -9.67 -14.97 -18.28
N LYS A 184 -10.12 -16.19 -17.95
CA LYS A 184 -9.84 -16.83 -16.66
C LYS A 184 -8.33 -17.06 -16.48
N LYS A 185 -7.63 -17.55 -17.51
CA LYS A 185 -6.18 -17.78 -17.48
C LYS A 185 -5.40 -16.47 -17.36
N ALA A 186 -5.80 -15.42 -18.09
CA ALA A 186 -5.21 -14.09 -17.98
C ALA A 186 -5.36 -13.53 -16.56
N ARG A 187 -6.54 -13.74 -15.94
CA ARG A 187 -6.80 -13.33 -14.56
C ARG A 187 -5.93 -14.07 -13.55
N LEU A 188 -5.80 -15.39 -13.68
CA LEU A 188 -4.88 -16.16 -12.86
C LEU A 188 -3.43 -15.66 -13.02
N THR A 189 -3.01 -15.41 -14.26
CA THR A 189 -1.67 -14.89 -14.56
C THR A 189 -1.42 -13.53 -13.90
N SER A 190 -2.38 -12.61 -13.98
CA SER A 190 -2.31 -11.30 -13.31
C SER A 190 -2.23 -11.44 -11.78
N TYR A 191 -2.95 -12.38 -11.17
CA TYR A 191 -2.83 -12.64 -9.73
C TYR A 191 -1.48 -13.22 -9.35
N VAL A 192 -0.93 -14.16 -10.13
CA VAL A 192 0.41 -14.70 -9.91
C VAL A 192 1.45 -13.59 -10.01
N LEU A 193 1.41 -12.78 -11.07
CA LEU A 193 2.30 -11.63 -11.23
C LEU A 193 2.20 -10.65 -10.06
N THR A 194 0.98 -10.35 -9.61
CA THR A 194 0.75 -9.47 -8.46
C THR A 194 1.34 -10.07 -7.18
N GLY A 195 1.13 -11.37 -6.94
CA GLY A 195 1.71 -12.08 -5.80
C GLY A 195 3.25 -12.05 -5.82
N VAL A 196 3.86 -12.31 -6.98
CA VAL A 196 5.31 -12.21 -7.18
C VAL A 196 5.79 -10.78 -6.92
N GLY A 197 5.10 -9.77 -7.45
CA GLY A 197 5.43 -8.36 -7.23
C GLY A 197 5.37 -7.97 -5.75
N ILE A 198 4.35 -8.43 -5.01
CA ILE A 198 4.24 -8.21 -3.55
C ILE A 198 5.40 -8.89 -2.83
N PHE A 199 5.67 -10.15 -3.14
CA PHE A 199 6.74 -10.92 -2.52
C PHE A 199 8.10 -10.23 -2.72
N VAL A 200 8.44 -9.88 -3.97
CA VAL A 200 9.71 -9.22 -4.29
C VAL A 200 9.82 -7.84 -3.62
N THR A 201 8.74 -7.05 -3.64
CA THR A 201 8.70 -5.75 -2.94
C THR A 201 8.98 -5.91 -1.45
N PHE A 202 8.33 -6.88 -0.79
CA PHE A 202 8.49 -7.12 0.64
C PHE A 202 9.88 -7.68 0.96
N TRP A 203 10.37 -8.62 0.15
CA TRP A 203 11.70 -9.20 0.28
C TRP A 203 12.78 -8.12 0.20
N THR A 204 12.73 -7.24 -0.81
CA THR A 204 13.70 -6.16 -1.00
C THR A 204 13.64 -5.09 0.10
N ILE A 205 12.46 -4.76 0.62
CA ILE A 205 12.34 -3.72 1.66
C ILE A 205 12.82 -4.22 3.02
N PHE A 206 12.36 -5.39 3.45
CA PHE A 206 12.51 -5.84 4.84
C PHE A 206 13.64 -6.84 5.05
N PHE A 207 13.91 -7.71 4.08
CA PHE A 207 14.86 -8.82 4.23
C PHE A 207 15.65 -9.06 2.94
N PRO A 208 16.42 -8.08 2.42
CA PRO A 208 17.07 -8.19 1.12
C PRO A 208 18.32 -9.08 1.19
N ASN A 209 18.16 -10.32 1.64
CA ASN A 209 19.20 -11.34 1.66
C ASN A 209 18.69 -12.58 0.90
N PRO A 210 19.44 -13.09 -0.09
CA PRO A 210 20.66 -12.52 -0.66
C PRO A 210 20.41 -11.26 -1.51
N TYR A 211 21.18 -10.20 -1.24
CA TYR A 211 20.92 -8.82 -1.69
C TYR A 211 20.89 -8.67 -3.21
N GLU A 212 21.92 -9.14 -3.89
CA GLU A 212 22.02 -9.06 -5.35
C GLU A 212 20.79 -9.65 -6.05
N TYR A 213 20.30 -10.81 -5.58
CA TYR A 213 19.13 -11.46 -6.18
C TYR A 213 17.83 -10.70 -5.93
N ALA A 214 17.68 -10.06 -4.76
CA ALA A 214 16.52 -9.21 -4.47
C ALA A 214 16.49 -7.99 -5.43
N ILE A 215 17.66 -7.39 -5.67
CA ILE A 215 17.82 -6.28 -6.63
C ILE A 215 17.53 -6.73 -8.07
N ILE A 216 18.10 -7.86 -8.51
CA ILE A 216 17.82 -8.44 -9.83
C ILE A 216 16.33 -8.72 -10.01
N ALA A 217 15.67 -9.30 -8.99
CA ALA A 217 14.24 -9.57 -9.04
C ALA A 217 13.42 -8.29 -9.17
N CYS A 218 13.78 -7.23 -8.43
CA CYS A 218 13.14 -5.91 -8.51
C CYS A 218 13.24 -5.28 -9.91
N ILE A 219 14.37 -5.46 -10.60
CA ILE A 219 14.57 -5.01 -11.98
C ILE A 219 13.79 -5.91 -12.96
N ALA A 220 13.81 -7.23 -12.77
CA ALA A 220 13.25 -8.18 -13.72
C ALA A 220 11.71 -8.21 -13.72
N VAL A 221 11.05 -8.15 -12.56
CA VAL A 221 9.59 -8.33 -12.44
C VAL A 221 8.79 -7.32 -13.29
N PRO A 222 9.10 -6.01 -13.29
CA PRO A 222 8.41 -5.06 -14.15
C PRO A 222 8.58 -5.38 -15.64
N LEU A 223 9.80 -5.75 -16.07
CA LEU A 223 10.07 -6.11 -17.48
C LEU A 223 9.35 -7.39 -17.90
N ILE A 224 9.35 -8.42 -17.05
CA ILE A 224 8.60 -9.67 -17.27
C ILE A 224 7.11 -9.36 -17.37
N THR A 225 6.60 -8.47 -16.50
CA THR A 225 5.19 -8.08 -16.52
C THR A 225 4.81 -7.40 -17.84
N LEU A 226 5.66 -6.51 -18.38
CA LEU A 226 5.45 -5.91 -19.71
C LEU A 226 5.41 -6.98 -20.81
N ALA A 227 6.33 -7.95 -20.79
CA ALA A 227 6.35 -9.03 -21.76
C ALA A 227 5.07 -9.89 -21.68
N VAL A 228 4.59 -10.17 -20.48
CA VAL A 228 3.34 -10.92 -20.26
C VAL A 228 2.13 -10.11 -20.76
N ILE A 229 2.05 -8.81 -20.48
CA ILE A 229 0.96 -7.95 -20.99
C ILE A 229 0.91 -8.01 -22.53
N LYS A 230 2.08 -7.90 -23.18
CA LYS A 230 2.19 -8.03 -24.65
C LYS A 230 1.73 -9.40 -25.14
N PHE A 231 2.14 -10.47 -24.47
CA PHE A 231 1.75 -11.85 -24.81
C PHE A 231 0.23 -12.04 -24.73
N TRP A 232 -0.43 -11.43 -23.74
CA TRP A 232 -1.88 -11.48 -23.58
C TRP A 232 -2.66 -10.51 -24.48
N LYS A 233 -2.00 -9.82 -25.41
CA LYS A 233 -2.62 -8.97 -26.45
C LYS A 233 -3.66 -7.97 -25.93
N GLY A 234 -3.48 -7.47 -24.70
CA GLY A 234 -4.40 -6.52 -24.07
C GLY A 234 -5.54 -7.13 -23.23
N LEU A 235 -5.57 -8.46 -23.02
CA LEU A 235 -6.44 -9.06 -21.98
C LEU A 235 -6.04 -8.61 -20.57
N ILE A 236 -4.74 -8.36 -20.35
CA ILE A 236 -4.23 -7.81 -19.09
C ILE A 236 -3.97 -6.33 -19.32
N ARG A 237 -4.59 -5.48 -18.49
CA ARG A 237 -4.54 -4.02 -18.63
C ARG A 237 -3.79 -3.36 -17.48
N VAL A 238 -3.29 -2.15 -17.73
CA VAL A 238 -2.56 -1.30 -16.75
C VAL A 238 -3.33 -0.04 -16.38
N ASP A 239 -4.36 0.28 -17.16
CA ASP A 239 -5.27 1.42 -17.06
C ASP A 239 -6.70 1.01 -16.67
N GLY A 240 -6.88 -0.23 -16.21
CA GLY A 240 -8.18 -0.80 -15.88
C GLY A 240 -8.98 0.06 -14.91
N ALA A 241 -10.22 0.40 -15.30
CA ALA A 241 -11.14 1.12 -14.44
C ALA A 241 -11.46 0.31 -13.17
N LYS A 242 -11.94 1.01 -12.13
CA LYS A 242 -12.44 0.35 -10.93
C LYS A 242 -13.60 -0.57 -11.33
N ASN A 243 -13.50 -1.86 -10.99
CA ASN A 243 -14.43 -2.94 -11.36
C ASN A 243 -14.40 -3.37 -12.84
N SER A 244 -13.33 -3.04 -13.57
CA SER A 244 -13.13 -3.56 -14.92
C SER A 244 -13.09 -5.09 -14.93
N VAL A 245 -13.60 -5.68 -16.02
CA VAL A 245 -13.61 -7.12 -16.26
C VAL A 245 -12.19 -7.63 -16.57
N TYR A 246 -11.38 -6.75 -17.16
CA TYR A 246 -9.99 -7.01 -17.50
C TYR A 246 -9.12 -7.12 -16.26
N PRO A 247 -8.30 -8.18 -16.12
CA PRO A 247 -7.32 -8.27 -15.06
C PRO A 247 -6.29 -7.12 -15.11
N ASN A 248 -5.85 -6.68 -13.94
CA ASN A 248 -4.94 -5.55 -13.77
C ASN A 248 -3.53 -6.01 -13.37
N ALA A 249 -2.49 -5.44 -13.99
CA ALA A 249 -1.09 -5.74 -13.67
C ALA A 249 -0.28 -4.49 -13.23
N THR A 250 -0.96 -3.43 -12.78
CA THR A 250 -0.34 -2.17 -12.36
C THR A 250 0.59 -2.35 -11.17
N TYR A 251 0.22 -3.17 -10.18
CA TYR A 251 1.04 -3.37 -8.98
C TYR A 251 2.43 -3.95 -9.26
N PRO A 252 2.57 -5.11 -9.93
CA PRO A 252 3.88 -5.69 -10.23
C PRO A 252 4.75 -4.84 -11.18
N LEU A 253 4.17 -3.88 -11.91
CA LEU A 253 4.93 -2.92 -12.73
C LEU A 253 5.54 -1.77 -11.92
N ILE A 254 4.93 -1.39 -10.80
CA ILE A 254 5.24 -0.14 -10.08
C ILE A 254 5.93 -0.43 -8.75
N ALA A 255 5.36 -1.32 -7.93
CA ALA A 255 5.81 -1.51 -6.56
C ALA A 255 7.28 -1.98 -6.45
N PRO A 256 7.75 -2.96 -7.27
CA PRO A 256 9.15 -3.35 -7.24
C PRO A 256 10.11 -2.22 -7.61
N GLY A 257 9.72 -1.34 -8.56
CA GLY A 257 10.51 -0.18 -8.95
C GLY A 257 10.61 0.87 -7.85
N ILE A 258 9.52 1.13 -7.12
CA ILE A 258 9.55 2.02 -5.95
C ILE A 258 10.44 1.44 -4.85
N ALA A 259 10.30 0.14 -4.56
CA ALA A 259 11.13 -0.54 -3.56
C ALA A 259 12.61 -0.48 -3.93
N LEU A 260 12.94 -0.68 -5.20
CA LEU A 260 14.30 -0.58 -5.71
C LEU A 260 14.89 0.81 -5.45
N SER A 261 14.23 1.87 -5.93
CA SER A 261 14.74 3.23 -5.77
C SER A 261 14.83 3.64 -4.31
N PHE A 262 13.86 3.23 -3.49
CA PHE A 262 13.90 3.46 -2.06
C PHE A 262 15.12 2.79 -1.41
N ARG A 263 15.41 1.53 -1.72
CA ARG A 263 16.61 0.85 -1.23
C ARG A 263 17.89 1.50 -1.71
N MET A 264 17.97 1.88 -3.00
CA MET A 264 19.16 2.54 -3.53
C MET A 264 19.46 3.87 -2.83
N SER A 265 18.44 4.61 -2.42
CA SER A 265 18.59 5.85 -1.66
C SER A 265 18.94 5.65 -0.18
N LEU A 266 18.71 4.47 0.37
CA LEU A 266 19.08 4.14 1.75
C LEU A 266 20.47 3.50 1.84
N ASP A 267 20.79 2.64 0.89
CA ASP A 267 21.95 1.75 0.96
C ASP A 267 23.23 2.40 0.37
N PHE A 268 23.10 3.42 -0.49
CA PHE A 268 24.24 4.03 -1.20
C PHE A 268 24.28 5.56 -1.07
N SER A 269 25.48 6.07 -0.80
CA SER A 269 25.78 7.51 -0.84
C SER A 269 26.46 7.85 -2.18
N ILE A 270 25.69 8.38 -3.13
CA ILE A 270 26.21 8.79 -4.44
C ILE A 270 26.94 10.14 -4.29
N ASP A 271 28.17 10.18 -4.80
CA ASP A 271 29.03 11.37 -4.75
C ASP A 271 28.67 12.38 -5.85
N ASP A 272 28.48 11.90 -7.08
CA ASP A 272 28.06 12.73 -8.21
C ASP A 272 26.94 12.07 -9.03
N TYR A 273 25.83 12.79 -9.15
CA TYR A 273 24.65 12.36 -9.89
C TYR A 273 24.69 12.70 -11.39
N SER A 274 25.70 13.42 -11.88
CA SER A 274 25.75 13.95 -13.25
C SER A 274 25.49 12.87 -14.31
N ASN A 275 26.09 11.69 -14.14
CA ASN A 275 25.96 10.57 -15.08
C ASN A 275 24.71 9.69 -14.85
N VAL A 276 23.90 9.97 -13.81
CA VAL A 276 22.66 9.23 -13.52
C VAL A 276 21.53 9.61 -14.47
N TRP A 277 21.42 10.91 -14.80
CA TRP A 277 20.20 11.46 -15.37
C TRP A 277 19.90 10.96 -16.79
N ILE A 278 20.91 10.94 -17.67
CA ILE A 278 20.73 10.51 -19.06
C ILE A 278 20.22 9.06 -19.16
N PRO A 279 20.89 8.05 -18.55
CA PRO A 279 20.39 6.67 -18.62
C PRO A 279 19.06 6.49 -17.89
N ALA A 280 18.82 7.18 -16.76
CA ALA A 280 17.55 7.11 -16.05
C ALA A 280 16.39 7.64 -16.90
N ILE A 281 16.57 8.79 -17.56
CA ILE A 281 15.59 9.38 -18.47
C ILE A 281 15.37 8.49 -19.70
N ALA A 282 16.43 7.90 -20.27
CA ALA A 282 16.32 7.01 -21.41
C ALA A 282 15.47 5.76 -21.07
N ILE A 283 15.72 5.13 -19.92
CA ILE A 283 14.90 4.01 -19.41
C ILE A 283 13.47 4.48 -19.17
N ALA A 284 13.28 5.64 -18.54
CA ALA A 284 11.95 6.18 -18.22
C ALA A 284 11.11 6.44 -19.48
N ILE A 285 11.68 7.06 -20.51
CA ILE A 285 11.03 7.32 -21.79
C ILE A 285 10.67 6.01 -22.48
N THR A 286 11.60 5.06 -22.54
CA THR A 286 11.39 3.76 -23.18
C THR A 286 10.27 2.99 -22.48
N TYR A 287 10.33 2.90 -21.15
CA TYR A 287 9.36 2.18 -20.34
C TYR A 287 7.97 2.84 -20.40
N THR A 288 7.90 4.17 -20.35
CA THR A 288 6.64 4.92 -20.55
C THR A 288 6.06 4.67 -21.94
N GLY A 289 6.90 4.75 -22.99
CA GLY A 289 6.47 4.50 -24.37
C GLY A 289 5.86 3.10 -24.54
N ILE A 290 6.47 2.08 -23.93
CA ILE A 290 5.92 0.72 -23.93
C ILE A 290 4.58 0.67 -23.20
N LEU A 291 4.45 1.25 -22.01
CA LEU A 291 3.18 1.29 -21.27
C LEU A 291 2.06 1.99 -22.04
N LEU A 292 2.38 3.10 -22.71
CA LEU A 292 1.43 3.83 -23.54
C LEU A 292 1.01 3.01 -24.77
N SER A 293 1.92 2.24 -25.37
CA SER A 293 1.59 1.35 -26.49
C SER A 293 0.58 0.26 -26.12
N PHE A 294 0.52 -0.14 -24.85
CA PHE A 294 -0.47 -1.11 -24.34
C PHE A 294 -1.79 -0.46 -23.94
N SER A 295 -1.82 0.85 -23.74
CA SER A 295 -2.97 1.59 -23.21
C SER A 295 -3.78 2.23 -24.33
N LYS A 296 -4.49 1.40 -25.12
CA LYS A 296 -5.24 1.83 -26.32
C LYS A 296 -6.35 2.87 -26.06
N HIS A 297 -6.80 3.02 -24.81
CA HIS A 297 -7.92 3.90 -24.45
C HIS A 297 -7.51 5.27 -23.91
N LEU A 298 -6.21 5.50 -23.65
CA LEU A 298 -5.72 6.78 -23.14
C LEU A 298 -5.73 7.82 -24.26
N SER A 299 -6.45 8.93 -24.02
CA SER A 299 -6.48 10.07 -24.94
C SER A 299 -5.74 11.27 -24.36
N PHE A 300 -4.85 11.88 -25.15
CA PHE A 300 -4.18 13.13 -24.79
C PHE A 300 -5.12 14.34 -24.65
N LYS A 301 -6.43 14.18 -24.91
CA LYS A 301 -7.42 15.26 -24.86
C LYS A 301 -8.20 15.32 -23.54
N LYS A 302 -8.17 14.26 -22.73
CA LYS A 302 -8.94 14.19 -21.47
C LYS A 302 -8.01 14.41 -20.28
N GLY A 303 -8.38 15.31 -19.37
CA GLY A 303 -7.56 15.63 -18.18
C GLY A 303 -7.24 14.42 -17.29
N LYS A 304 -8.19 13.48 -17.16
CA LYS A 304 -7.97 12.23 -16.41
C LYS A 304 -6.90 11.34 -17.05
N ASP A 305 -6.89 11.26 -18.38
CA ASP A 305 -5.96 10.41 -19.11
C ASP A 305 -4.55 11.04 -19.12
N LEU A 306 -4.46 12.37 -19.24
CA LEU A 306 -3.21 13.11 -19.05
C LEU A 306 -2.61 12.88 -17.65
N PHE A 307 -3.46 12.82 -16.62
CA PHE A 307 -3.01 12.49 -15.27
C PHE A 307 -2.47 11.06 -15.17
N SER A 308 -3.12 10.08 -15.82
CA SER A 308 -2.61 8.70 -15.90
C SER A 308 -1.27 8.62 -16.62
N ILE A 309 -1.11 9.34 -17.74
CA ILE A 309 0.15 9.41 -18.51
C ILE A 309 1.26 10.02 -17.65
N LEU A 310 0.98 11.10 -16.94
CA LEU A 310 1.94 11.73 -16.03
C LEU A 310 2.38 10.75 -14.93
N TRP A 311 1.45 10.01 -14.33
CA TRP A 311 1.80 8.98 -13.34
C TRP A 311 2.67 7.88 -13.92
N PHE A 312 2.38 7.39 -15.13
CA PHE A 312 3.25 6.43 -15.80
C PHE A 312 4.65 7.00 -16.01
N ALA A 313 4.78 8.25 -16.47
CA ALA A 313 6.08 8.89 -16.62
C ALA A 313 6.85 8.99 -15.30
N ILE A 314 6.20 9.42 -14.22
CA ILE A 314 6.80 9.52 -12.89
C ILE A 314 7.28 8.14 -12.39
N PHE A 315 6.45 7.11 -12.45
CA PHE A 315 6.84 5.78 -11.98
C PHE A 315 7.92 5.14 -12.87
N SER A 316 7.89 5.40 -14.17
CA SER A 316 8.94 4.96 -15.09
C SER A 316 10.26 5.64 -14.76
N PHE A 317 10.23 6.91 -14.38
CA PHE A 317 11.41 7.64 -13.93
C PHE A 317 11.96 7.09 -12.61
N VAL A 318 11.09 6.86 -11.62
CA VAL A 318 11.49 6.23 -10.35
C VAL A 318 12.16 4.88 -10.62
N TYR A 319 11.53 4.01 -11.41
CA TYR A 319 12.09 2.72 -11.80
C TYR A 319 13.42 2.84 -12.55
N GLY A 320 13.51 3.76 -13.52
CA GLY A 320 14.74 4.01 -14.29
C GLY A 320 15.89 4.48 -13.41
N PHE A 321 15.64 5.45 -12.53
CA PHE A 321 16.62 5.96 -11.57
C PHE A 321 17.13 4.86 -10.63
N GLY A 322 16.21 4.09 -10.02
CA GLY A 322 16.58 2.98 -9.13
C GLY A 322 17.38 1.89 -9.87
N THR A 323 17.01 1.58 -11.11
CA THR A 323 17.72 0.60 -11.95
C THR A 323 19.14 1.05 -12.28
N VAL A 324 19.34 2.33 -12.61
CA VAL A 324 20.67 2.89 -12.91
C VAL A 324 21.57 2.81 -11.69
N ILE A 325 21.13 3.32 -10.54
CA ILE A 325 21.94 3.30 -9.32
C ILE A 325 22.22 1.86 -8.87
N ALA A 326 21.21 1.00 -8.88
CA ALA A 326 21.40 -0.41 -8.53
C ALA A 326 22.43 -1.09 -9.42
N THR A 327 22.34 -0.88 -10.73
CA THR A 327 23.28 -1.49 -11.67
C THR A 327 24.68 -0.89 -11.54
N ASN A 328 24.76 0.39 -11.16
CA ASN A 328 26.00 1.11 -10.96
C ASN A 328 26.77 0.62 -9.73
N CYS A 329 26.09 0.50 -8.59
CA CYS A 329 26.72 0.26 -7.29
C CYS A 329 26.75 -1.23 -6.91
N VAL A 330 25.63 -1.95 -7.07
CA VAL A 330 25.53 -3.37 -6.62
C VAL A 330 26.41 -4.30 -7.45
N PHE A 331 26.60 -3.96 -8.72
CA PHE A 331 27.45 -4.73 -9.63
C PHE A 331 28.74 -3.98 -9.98
N ASP A 332 29.13 -3.02 -9.14
CA ASP A 332 30.45 -2.41 -9.20
C ASP A 332 31.51 -3.44 -8.77
N LYS A 333 32.61 -3.48 -9.51
CA LYS A 333 33.78 -4.32 -9.18
C LYS A 333 35.07 -3.49 -9.18
N SER A 334 34.96 -2.17 -9.20
CA SER A 334 36.10 -1.26 -9.13
C SER A 334 36.77 -1.34 -7.75
N ASP A 335 38.09 -1.18 -7.75
CA ASP A 335 38.85 -1.04 -6.51
C ASP A 335 38.67 0.39 -5.99
N PRO A 336 38.32 0.58 -4.71
CA PRO A 336 38.07 1.91 -4.17
C PRO A 336 39.37 2.71 -4.00
N GLN A 337 39.30 4.00 -4.27
CA GLN A 337 40.31 4.96 -3.85
C GLN A 337 40.07 5.34 -2.39
N MET A 338 41.10 5.21 -1.55
CA MET A 338 41.00 5.48 -0.12
C MET A 338 41.49 6.89 0.21
N PHE A 339 40.68 7.63 0.96
CA PHE A 339 41.02 8.94 1.51
C PHE A 339 40.85 8.94 3.03
N SER A 340 41.63 9.75 3.73
CA SER A 340 41.45 10.00 5.17
C SER A 340 40.68 11.31 5.36
N SER A 341 39.71 11.31 6.25
CA SER A 341 38.94 12.49 6.65
C SER A 341 38.72 12.50 8.16
N GLU A 342 38.37 13.65 8.72
CA GLU A 342 38.02 13.81 10.13
C GLU A 342 36.53 14.09 10.29
N VAL A 343 35.92 13.54 11.35
CA VAL A 343 34.53 13.81 11.73
C VAL A 343 34.44 15.16 12.43
N VAL A 344 33.79 16.13 11.80
CA VAL A 344 33.62 17.49 12.35
C VAL A 344 32.39 17.59 13.22
N ASN A 345 31.32 16.90 12.85
CA ASN A 345 30.02 16.97 13.53
C ASN A 345 29.20 15.71 13.23
N LYS A 346 28.22 15.43 14.09
CA LYS A 346 27.29 14.30 13.98
C LYS A 346 25.84 14.81 14.08
N GLU A 347 24.96 14.36 13.18
CA GLU A 347 23.52 14.69 13.23
C GLU A 347 22.69 13.40 13.26
N MET A 348 21.89 13.26 14.32
CA MET A 348 20.81 12.27 14.39
C MET A 348 19.48 12.97 14.11
N ARG A 349 18.71 12.44 13.17
CA ARG A 349 17.36 12.94 12.86
C ARG A 349 16.31 11.92 13.24
N GLU A 350 15.58 12.19 14.31
CA GLU A 350 14.45 11.36 14.75
C GLU A 350 13.13 11.91 14.19
N ASP A 351 12.71 11.38 13.04
CA ASP A 351 11.37 11.59 12.50
C ASP A 351 10.53 10.31 12.68
N LYS A 352 10.08 9.70 11.58
CA LYS A 352 9.41 8.37 11.60
C LYS A 352 10.41 7.21 11.55
N VAL A 353 11.63 7.50 11.09
CA VAL A 353 12.78 6.61 11.00
C VAL A 353 13.97 7.45 11.43
N THR A 354 14.83 6.91 12.30
CA THR A 354 16.05 7.58 12.73
C THR A 354 17.10 7.50 11.63
N SER A 355 17.63 8.64 11.20
CA SER A 355 18.75 8.72 10.26
C SER A 355 19.99 9.30 10.94
N TYR A 356 21.16 8.77 10.57
CA TYR A 356 22.45 9.12 11.14
C TYR A 356 23.35 9.71 10.07
N TYR A 357 23.91 10.88 10.35
CA TYR A 357 24.77 11.59 9.43
C TYR A 357 26.08 12.02 10.09
N LEU A 358 27.17 11.92 9.35
CA LEU A 358 28.46 12.52 9.68
C LEU A 358 28.72 13.72 8.79
N TYR A 359 29.34 14.74 9.38
CA TYR A 359 29.93 15.86 8.65
C TYR A 359 31.44 15.67 8.64
N LEU A 360 32.01 15.53 7.45
CA LEU A 360 33.40 15.16 7.25
C LEU A 360 34.18 16.36 6.67
N LEU A 361 35.40 16.60 7.17
CA LEU A 361 36.31 17.59 6.55
C LEU A 361 36.52 17.27 5.06
N PRO A 362 36.81 18.26 4.21
CA PRO A 362 36.99 18.00 2.78
C PRO A 362 38.12 16.99 2.51
N TRP A 363 37.85 15.98 1.66
CA TRP A 363 38.84 15.02 1.16
C TRP A 363 38.91 15.07 -0.37
N ASN A 364 39.98 14.52 -0.93
CA ASN A 364 40.24 14.54 -2.38
C ASN A 364 40.20 15.98 -2.94
N ASN A 365 39.41 16.24 -3.97
CA ASN A 365 39.27 17.55 -4.61
C ASN A 365 38.15 18.40 -4.00
N LYS A 366 37.54 17.96 -2.89
CA LYS A 366 36.46 18.69 -2.25
C LYS A 366 37.01 19.84 -1.43
N THR A 367 36.27 20.94 -1.38
CA THR A 367 36.65 22.16 -0.65
C THR A 367 35.73 22.47 0.53
N GLU A 368 34.59 21.79 0.62
CA GLU A 368 33.55 22.02 1.62
C GLU A 368 33.33 20.77 2.48
N THR A 369 32.83 20.97 3.70
CA THR A 369 32.43 19.88 4.59
C THR A 369 31.29 19.10 3.95
N GLU A 370 31.41 17.78 3.93
CA GLU A 370 30.44 16.90 3.29
C GLU A 370 29.59 16.18 4.31
N LYS A 371 28.30 16.06 3.99
CA LYS A 371 27.33 15.33 4.81
C LYS A 371 27.14 13.93 4.24
N VAL A 372 27.47 12.91 5.02
CA VAL A 372 27.39 11.50 4.61
C VAL A 372 26.43 10.75 5.51
N SER A 373 25.54 9.93 4.91
CA SER A 373 24.66 9.03 5.65
C SER A 373 25.40 7.75 6.01
N ILE A 374 25.26 7.31 7.26
CA ILE A 374 25.89 6.08 7.77
C ILE A 374 24.90 5.24 8.56
N ASP A 375 25.27 3.99 8.88
CA ASP A 375 24.49 3.14 9.78
C ASP A 375 24.67 3.54 11.26
N SER A 376 23.76 3.05 12.10
CA SER A 376 23.73 3.37 13.53
C SER A 376 24.97 2.86 14.28
N ASP A 377 25.48 1.69 13.91
CA ASP A 377 26.59 1.06 14.65
C ASP A 377 27.87 1.87 14.43
N LEU A 378 28.15 2.24 13.17
CA LEU A 378 29.25 3.15 12.84
C LEU A 378 29.05 4.52 13.49
N TYR A 379 27.82 5.05 13.50
CA TYR A 379 27.53 6.34 14.11
C TYR A 379 27.82 6.32 15.61
N ASP A 380 27.36 5.31 16.35
CA ASP A 380 27.53 5.23 17.80
C ASP A 380 28.98 4.99 18.21
N SER A 381 29.78 4.41 17.31
CA SER A 381 31.20 4.11 17.56
C SER A 381 32.18 5.28 17.34
N LEU A 382 31.79 6.29 16.55
CA LEU A 382 32.63 7.43 16.18
C LEU A 382 32.31 8.68 17.00
N ASN A 383 33.31 9.52 17.25
CA ASN A 383 33.19 10.83 17.90
C ASN A 383 33.66 11.96 16.99
N GLU A 384 33.28 13.19 17.33
CA GLU A 384 33.87 14.38 16.70
C GLU A 384 35.38 14.42 16.98
N GLY A 385 36.17 14.70 15.95
CA GLY A 385 37.63 14.63 15.97
C GLY A 385 38.21 13.26 15.56
N ASP A 386 37.39 12.22 15.43
CA ASP A 386 37.87 10.91 14.98
C ASP A 386 38.23 10.94 13.50
N GLU A 387 39.31 10.25 13.13
CA GLU A 387 39.66 10.03 11.74
C GLU A 387 38.95 8.81 11.17
N VAL A 388 38.45 8.94 9.95
CA VAL A 388 37.73 7.91 9.20
C VAL A 388 38.36 7.69 7.83
N SER A 389 38.16 6.49 7.28
CA SER A 389 38.51 6.18 5.89
C SER A 389 37.28 6.35 5.00
N VAL A 390 37.44 7.14 3.94
CA VAL A 390 36.44 7.30 2.89
C VAL A 390 36.87 6.49 1.67
N TYR A 391 36.07 5.51 1.30
CA TYR A 391 36.27 4.68 0.12
C TYR A 391 35.44 5.24 -1.03
N LEU A 392 36.11 5.76 -2.05
CA LEU A 392 35.49 6.28 -3.27
C LEU A 392 35.55 5.24 -4.38
N PHE A 393 34.39 4.78 -4.81
CA PHE A 393 34.23 3.85 -5.91
C PHE A 393 33.91 4.62 -7.21
N GLU A 394 34.36 4.10 -8.35
CA GLU A 394 34.11 4.74 -9.66
C GLU A 394 32.65 4.55 -10.11
N GLY A 395 32.03 3.42 -9.76
CA GLY A 395 30.73 3.03 -10.26
C GLY A 395 30.79 2.51 -11.71
N ARG A 396 29.96 1.51 -12.02
CA ARG A 396 29.93 0.88 -13.35
C ARG A 396 29.62 1.84 -14.52
N PHE A 397 28.91 2.93 -14.25
CA PHE A 397 28.55 3.95 -15.24
C PHE A 397 29.28 5.28 -14.99
N ASN A 398 30.43 5.25 -14.32
CA ASN A 398 31.16 6.45 -13.87
C ASN A 398 30.26 7.35 -13.02
N ILE A 399 29.46 6.73 -12.14
CA ILE A 399 28.63 7.41 -11.15
C ILE A 399 29.30 7.10 -9.81
N PRO A 400 30.20 7.97 -9.34
CA PRO A 400 30.98 7.69 -8.15
C PRO A 400 30.09 7.62 -6.91
N TRP A 401 30.45 6.74 -6.00
CA TRP A 401 29.74 6.53 -4.73
C TRP A 401 30.72 6.23 -3.62
N ILE A 402 30.31 6.53 -2.38
CA ILE A 402 31.20 6.47 -1.22
C ILE A 402 30.71 5.52 -0.14
N VAL A 403 31.67 4.95 0.57
CA VAL A 403 31.48 4.23 1.83
C VAL A 403 32.43 4.84 2.87
N VAL A 404 31.95 5.01 4.09
CA VAL A 404 32.77 5.50 5.21
C VAL A 404 32.94 4.35 6.20
N ASP A 405 34.15 4.17 6.71
CA ASP A 405 34.47 3.16 7.73
C ASP A 405 35.54 3.73 8.69
N HIS A 406 35.82 3.00 9.75
CA HIS A 406 36.94 3.26 10.64
C HIS A 406 38.26 3.41 9.88
N LYS A 407 39.14 4.29 10.39
CA LYS A 407 40.51 4.37 9.89
C LYS A 407 41.24 3.04 10.12
N ARG A 408 41.80 2.49 9.04
CA ARG A 408 42.63 1.28 9.09
C ARG A 408 44.06 1.57 9.52
#